data_AF-A0A150II76-F1
#
_entry.id   AF-A0A150II76-F1
#
_cell.length_a   1.000
_cell.length_b   1.000
_cell.length_c   1.000
_cell.angle_alpha   90.00
_cell.angle_beta   90.00
_cell.angle_gamma   90.00
#
_symmetry.space_group_name_H-M   'P 1'
#
loop_
_entity.id
_entity.type
_entity.pdbx_description
1 polymer ?
#
loop_
_entity_poly.entity_id
_entity_poly.type
_entity_poly.pdbx_seq_one_letter_code
_entity_poly.pdbx_strand_id
1 'polypeptide(L)' 'MIDEAKINTLTVMVMEVPCCSGLIQLAKKALEPATRKIPIKVIVVSIRGEIIKEEWI' A
#
# COMPACT_ATOMS: atom_id res chain seq x y z
N MET A 1 -7.33 6.31 13.88
CA MET A 1 -7.48 6.58 12.42
C MET A 1 -7.92 5.35 11.62
N ILE A 2 -7.13 4.28 11.43
CA ILE A 2 -7.54 3.11 10.61
C ILE A 2 -8.76 2.40 11.21
N ASP A 3 -8.73 2.12 12.51
CA ASP A 3 -9.82 1.45 13.22
C ASP A 3 -11.08 2.32 13.26
N GLU A 4 -10.93 3.60 13.60
CA GLU A 4 -12.02 4.58 13.70
C GLU A 4 -12.70 4.85 12.36
N ALA A 5 -11.91 5.01 11.29
CA ALA A 5 -12.42 5.18 9.94
C ALA A 5 -12.97 3.88 9.32
N LYS A 6 -12.87 2.76 10.06
CA LYS A 6 -13.33 1.43 9.62
C LYS A 6 -12.81 1.06 8.24
N ILE A 7 -11.53 1.35 7.98
CA ILE A 7 -10.90 1.00 6.71
C ILE A 7 -10.97 -0.52 6.53
N ASN A 8 -11.25 -0.95 5.30
CA ASN A 8 -11.36 -2.37 4.93
C ASN A 8 -10.20 -2.84 4.05
N THR A 9 -9.63 -1.94 3.24
CA THR A 9 -8.51 -2.21 2.35
C THR A 9 -7.65 -0.96 2.25
N LEU A 10 -6.33 -1.13 2.17
CA LEU A 10 -5.39 -0.04 1.95
C LEU A 10 -4.67 -0.27 0.62
N THR A 11 -4.82 0.64 -0.34
CA THR A 11 -4.13 0.53 -1.63
C THR A 11 -2.96 1.51 -1.66
N VAL A 12 -1.78 1.02 -1.97
CA VAL A 12 -0.55 1.81 -2.11
C VAL A 12 -0.10 1.73 -3.55
N MET A 13 -0.12 2.86 -4.25
CA MET A 13 0.43 2.97 -5.59
C MET A 13 1.88 3.45 -5.51
N VAL A 14 2.78 2.73 -6.18
CA VAL A 14 4.19 3.10 -6.30
C VAL A 14 4.59 3.09 -7.77
N MET A 15 5.57 3.92 -8.12
CA MET A 15 6.16 3.86 -9.46
C MET A 15 7.22 2.73 -9.51
N GLU A 16 7.55 2.22 -10.69
CA GLU A 16 8.58 1.18 -10.91
C GLU A 16 9.99 1.61 -10.47
N VAL A 17 10.19 2.92 -10.26
CA VAL A 17 11.44 3.49 -9.78
C VAL A 17 11.67 3.20 -8.29
N PRO A 18 12.92 2.97 -7.86
CA PRO A 18 13.22 2.47 -6.51
C PRO A 18 13.01 3.48 -5.36
N CYS A 19 12.53 4.70 -5.64
CA CYS A 19 12.35 5.75 -4.63
C CYS A 19 11.10 5.57 -3.75
N CYS A 20 10.12 4.76 -4.16
CA CYS A 20 8.81 4.66 -3.51
C CYS A 20 8.67 3.49 -2.52
N SER A 21 9.73 2.68 -2.33
CA SER A 21 9.70 1.50 -1.44
C SER A 21 9.37 1.83 0.02
N GLY A 22 9.74 3.03 0.48
CA GLY A 22 9.42 3.53 1.82
C GLY A 22 7.92 3.69 2.09
N LEU A 23 7.10 3.93 1.06
CA LEU A 23 5.65 4.08 1.20
C LEU A 23 4.98 2.76 1.59
N ILE A 24 5.45 1.65 1.04
CA ILE A 24 4.97 0.31 1.38
C ILE A 24 5.31 0.00 2.85
N GLN A 25 6.53 0.32 3.28
CA GLN A 25 6.94 0.17 4.68
C GLN A 25 6.09 1.04 5.62
N LEU A 26 5.80 2.29 5.23
CA LEU A 26 4.98 3.19 6.03
C LEU A 26 3.54 2.68 6.17
N ALA A 27 2.95 2.17 5.09
CA ALA A 27 1.64 1.55 5.11
C ALA A 27 1.60 0.32 6.04
N LYS A 28 2.62 -0.55 5.99
CA LYS A 28 2.76 -1.67 6.91
C LYS A 28 2.87 -1.20 8.36
N LYS A 29 3.71 -0.20 8.65
CA LYS A 29 3.86 0.37 10.00
C LYS A 29 2.57 1.00 10.53
N ALA A 30 1.78 1.63 9.67
CA ALA A 30 0.48 2.17 10.07
C ALA A 30 -0.51 1.07 10.50
N LEU A 31 -0.35 -0.15 9.98
CA LEU A 31 -1.18 -1.32 10.31
C LEU A 31 -0.72 -2.10 11.55
N GLU A 32 0.54 -1.94 11.98
CA GLU A 32 1.06 -2.61 13.17
C GLU A 32 0.22 -2.33 14.43
N PRO A 33 -0.06 -1.06 14.81
CA PRO A 33 -0.86 -0.75 15.98
C PRO A 33 -2.38 -0.87 15.73
N ALA A 34 -2.82 -1.11 14.48
CA ALA A 34 -4.24 -1.21 14.16
C ALA A 34 -4.80 -2.56 14.59
N THR A 35 -6.00 -2.52 15.16
CA THR A 35 -6.76 -3.70 15.58
C THR A 35 -7.32 -4.44 14.37
N ARG A 36 -7.78 -3.69 13.36
CA ARG A 36 -8.22 -4.22 12.07
C ARG A 36 -7.01 -4.65 11.24
N LYS A 37 -6.88 -5.95 11.01
CA LYS A 37 -5.92 -6.51 10.03
C LYS A 37 -6.56 -6.49 8.65
N ILE A 38 -6.32 -5.41 7.91
CA ILE A 38 -6.77 -5.24 6.54
C ILE A 38 -5.65 -5.55 5.55
N PRO A 39 -5.97 -6.12 4.37
CA PRO A 39 -4.97 -6.40 3.37
C PRO A 39 -4.47 -5.11 2.73
N ILE A 40 -3.18 -5.09 2.36
CA ILE A 40 -2.58 -4.00 1.60
C ILE A 40 -2.50 -4.44 0.14
N LYS A 41 -3.12 -3.69 -0.77
CA LYS A 41 -2.94 -3.85 -2.21
C LYS A 41 -1.81 -2.94 -2.67
N VAL A 42 -0.75 -3.48 -3.25
CA VAL A 42 0.32 -2.71 -3.86
C VAL A 42 0.14 -2.73 -5.38
N ILE A 43 0.15 -1.55 -5.98
CA ILE A 43 0.09 -1.37 -7.43
C ILE A 43 1.38 -0.70 -7.87
N VAL A 44 2.11 -1.33 -8.78
CA VAL A 44 3.33 -0.78 -9.37
C VAL A 44 3.02 -0.26 -10.77
N VAL A 45 3.30 1.01 -10.99
CA VAL A 45 3.05 1.71 -12.25
C VAL A 45 4.38 2.04 -12.92
N SER A 46 4.52 1.76 -14.22
CA SER A 46 5.70 2.12 -15.00
C SER A 46 5.80 3.64 -15.16
N ILE A 47 6.97 4.13 -15.56
CA ILE A 47 7.15 5.55 -15.92
C ILE A 47 6.27 5.98 -17.11
N ARG A 48 5.72 5.02 -17.86
CA ARG A 48 4.78 5.24 -18.97
C ARG A 48 3.32 5.29 -18.53
N GLY A 49 3.05 5.09 -17.24
CA GLY A 49 1.70 5.08 -16.68
C GLY A 49 0.99 3.72 -16.79
N GLU A 50 1.72 2.65 -17.14
CA GLU A 50 1.15 1.31 -17.29
C GLU A 50 1.23 0.56 -15.97
N ILE A 51 0.19 -0.17 -15.58
CA ILE A 51 0.25 -1.05 -14.40
C ILE A 51 1.08 -2.28 -14.77
N ILE A 52 2.20 -2.46 -14.09
CA ILE A 52 3.12 -3.58 -14.35
C ILE A 52 3.08 -4.65 -13.26
N LYS A 53 2.53 -4.32 -12.08
CA LYS A 53 2.35 -5.29 -10.99
C LYS A 53 1.18 -4.92 -10.11
N GLU A 54 0.43 -5.92 -9.68
CA GLU A 54 -0.55 -5.82 -8.61
C GLU A 54 -0.37 -6.99 -7.66
N GLU A 55 -0.14 -6.72 -6.38
CA GLU A 55 0.04 -7.75 -5.36
C GLU A 55 -0.71 -7.40 -4.08
N TRP A 56 -1.11 -8.43 -3.35
CA TRP A 56 -1.70 -8.31 -2.03
C TRP A 56 -0.71 -8.83 -0.99
N ILE A 57 -0.47 -8.03 0.06
CA ILE A 57 0.47 -8.29 1.15
C ILE A 57 -0.16 -8.03 2.51
#